data_AF-E3N6L9-F1
#
_entry.id   AF-E3N6L9-F1
#
_cell.length_a   1.000
_cell.length_b   1.000
_cell.length_c   1.000
_cell.angle_alpha   90.00
_cell.angle_beta   90.00
_cell.angle_gamma   90.00
#
_symmetry.space_group_name_H-M   'P 1'
#
loop_
_entity.id
_entity.type
_entity.pdbx_description
1 polymer ?
#
loop_
_entity_poly.entity_id
_entity_poly.type
_entity_poly.pdbx_seq_one_letter_code
_entity_poly.pdbx_strand_id
1 'polypeptide(L)'
;MIKERYEQKGASALASSSPIDQTAILNENIDFIMNALDLDSFSIRHTDEEGVDPNFVETTVPLVPMMSFLPQRVTKRESHKRPNLQCNVTLWRYKDSVWGDRKVISCNSPFEENIQLADGDLFHLEADNKITVTSGSEKIDIGQTIVYKANVPE
;
A
#
# COMPACT_ATOMS: atom_id res chain seq x y z
N MET A 1 -21.23 -3.29 35.16
CA MET A 1 -22.67 -3.71 35.22
C MET A 1 -23.61 -2.51 35.02
N ILE A 2 -24.93 -2.69 34.85
CA ILE A 2 -25.87 -1.55 34.63
C ILE A 2 -25.87 -0.53 35.79
N LYS A 3 -25.70 -0.99 37.05
CA LYS A 3 -25.55 -0.12 38.23
C LYS A 3 -24.35 0.83 38.11
N GLU A 4 -23.20 0.29 37.76
CA GLU A 4 -21.96 1.06 37.56
C GLU A 4 -22.08 2.06 36.39
N ARG A 5 -22.76 1.66 35.29
CA ARG A 5 -23.02 2.57 34.16
C ARG A 5 -24.01 3.69 34.55
N TYR A 6 -24.99 3.40 35.39
CA TYR A 6 -25.94 4.39 35.90
C TYR A 6 -25.28 5.40 36.84
N GLU A 7 -24.34 4.95 37.68
CA GLU A 7 -23.55 5.85 38.53
C GLU A 7 -22.68 6.81 37.71
N GLN A 8 -22.14 6.36 36.56
CA GLN A 8 -21.31 7.20 35.69
C GLN A 8 -22.09 8.10 34.75
N LYS A 9 -23.17 7.61 34.14
CA LYS A 9 -23.89 8.29 33.03
C LYS A 9 -25.33 8.69 33.38
N GLY A 10 -25.79 8.41 34.60
CA GLY A 10 -27.14 8.75 35.06
C GLY A 10 -28.25 8.11 34.24
N ALA A 11 -29.37 8.82 34.06
CA ALA A 11 -30.53 8.35 33.31
C ALA A 11 -30.21 7.98 31.85
N SER A 12 -29.18 8.57 31.25
CA SER A 12 -28.73 8.22 29.89
C SER A 12 -28.22 6.78 29.77
N ALA A 13 -27.83 6.14 30.88
CA ALA A 13 -27.47 4.71 30.89
C ALA A 13 -28.66 3.77 30.68
N LEU A 14 -29.90 4.29 30.83
CA LEU A 14 -31.15 3.55 30.63
C LEU A 14 -31.78 3.84 29.26
N ALA A 15 -31.17 4.72 28.45
CA ALA A 15 -31.70 5.09 27.16
C ALA A 15 -31.66 3.88 26.20
N SER A 16 -32.84 3.51 25.67
CA SER A 16 -32.97 2.42 24.70
C SER A 16 -32.48 2.81 23.31
N SER A 17 -32.34 4.11 23.03
CA SER A 17 -31.87 4.63 21.75
C SER A 17 -30.73 5.61 21.97
N SER A 18 -29.93 5.82 20.92
CA SER A 18 -28.91 6.85 20.90
C SER A 18 -29.51 8.20 20.49
N PRO A 19 -29.07 9.32 21.06
CA PRO A 19 -29.44 10.66 20.59
C PRO A 19 -28.75 11.04 19.28
N ILE A 20 -27.84 10.22 18.78
CA ILE A 20 -26.96 10.51 17.64
C ILE A 20 -27.07 9.38 16.62
N ASP A 21 -27.07 9.75 15.34
CA ASP A 21 -26.92 8.79 14.24
C ASP A 21 -25.46 8.34 14.14
N GLN A 22 -25.17 7.19 14.75
CA GLN A 22 -23.83 6.61 14.79
C GLN A 22 -23.35 6.18 13.41
N THR A 23 -24.26 5.68 12.56
CA THR A 23 -23.90 5.20 11.22
C THR A 23 -23.50 6.37 10.33
N ALA A 24 -24.23 7.48 10.38
CA ALA A 24 -23.87 8.69 9.65
C ALA A 24 -22.47 9.20 10.03
N ILE A 25 -22.17 9.29 11.34
CA ILE A 25 -20.87 9.76 11.82
C ILE A 25 -19.72 8.85 11.37
N LEU A 26 -19.90 7.53 11.46
CA LEU A 26 -18.87 6.58 11.02
C LEU A 26 -18.64 6.66 9.51
N ASN A 27 -19.70 6.85 8.72
CA ASN A 27 -19.59 7.02 7.27
C ASN A 27 -18.87 8.32 6.88
N GLU A 28 -19.13 9.43 7.58
CA GLU A 28 -18.43 10.70 7.33
C GLU A 28 -16.92 10.61 7.59
N ASN A 29 -16.49 9.71 8.46
CA ASN A 29 -15.10 9.56 8.89
C ASN A 29 -14.41 8.30 8.33
N ILE A 30 -15.03 7.62 7.35
CA ILE A 30 -14.57 6.30 6.88
C ILE A 30 -13.14 6.34 6.32
N ASP A 31 -12.79 7.36 5.55
CA ASP A 31 -11.44 7.51 4.96
C ASP A 31 -10.37 7.68 6.03
N PHE A 32 -10.66 8.46 7.07
CA PHE A 32 -9.74 8.65 8.19
C PHE A 32 -9.54 7.33 8.96
N ILE A 33 -10.62 6.61 9.24
CA ILE A 33 -10.57 5.33 9.97
C ILE A 33 -9.79 4.28 9.17
N MET A 34 -10.07 4.15 7.87
CA MET A 34 -9.38 3.21 6.99
C MET A 34 -7.88 3.51 6.91
N ASN A 35 -7.50 4.78 6.79
CA ASN A 35 -6.09 5.17 6.73
C ASN A 35 -5.38 5.03 8.08
N ALA A 36 -6.03 5.41 9.19
CA ALA A 36 -5.43 5.37 10.52
C ALA A 36 -5.21 3.93 11.04
N LEU A 37 -6.08 3.00 10.63
CA LEU A 37 -6.03 1.59 11.02
C LEU A 37 -5.44 0.68 9.93
N ASP A 38 -4.97 1.25 8.81
CA ASP A 38 -4.41 0.54 7.65
C ASP A 38 -5.33 -0.60 7.15
N LEU A 39 -6.60 -0.28 6.92
CA LEU A 39 -7.64 -1.23 6.53
C LEU A 39 -7.91 -1.18 5.02
N ASP A 40 -7.93 -2.34 4.37
CA ASP A 40 -8.32 -2.47 2.96
C ASP A 40 -9.82 -2.19 2.71
N SER A 41 -10.66 -2.51 3.70
CA SER A 41 -12.11 -2.36 3.60
C SER A 41 -12.73 -2.18 4.97
N PHE A 42 -13.70 -1.28 5.06
CA PHE A 42 -14.51 -1.05 6.25
C PHE A 42 -15.99 -1.23 5.91
N SER A 43 -16.72 -2.00 6.70
CA SER A 43 -18.15 -2.27 6.51
C SER A 43 -18.90 -2.11 7.82
N ILE A 44 -19.95 -1.30 7.80
CA ILE A 44 -20.88 -1.15 8.91
C ILE A 44 -22.08 -2.05 8.63
N ARG A 45 -22.46 -2.89 9.60
CA ARG A 45 -23.68 -3.72 9.54
C ARG A 45 -24.57 -3.41 10.73
N HIS A 46 -25.87 -3.35 10.47
CA HIS A 46 -26.89 -3.17 11.50
C HIS A 46 -27.34 -4.52 12.08
N THR A 47 -27.81 -4.52 13.32
CA THR A 47 -28.19 -5.76 14.04
C THR A 47 -29.46 -6.41 13.51
N ASP A 48 -30.23 -5.71 12.69
CA ASP A 48 -31.43 -6.18 11.99
C ASP A 48 -31.15 -6.74 10.59
N GLU A 49 -29.91 -6.67 10.10
CA GLU A 49 -29.52 -7.26 8.81
C GLU A 49 -29.42 -8.79 8.85
N GLU A 50 -29.81 -9.44 7.74
CA GLU A 50 -29.63 -10.89 7.59
C GLU A 50 -28.14 -11.28 7.55
N GLY A 51 -27.78 -12.35 8.26
CA GLY A 51 -26.40 -12.86 8.29
C GLY A 51 -25.47 -12.19 9.31
N VAL A 52 -26.01 -11.44 10.26
CA VAL A 52 -25.30 -11.00 11.47
C VAL A 52 -25.33 -12.10 12.52
N ASP A 53 -24.18 -12.34 13.18
CA ASP A 53 -24.10 -13.37 14.22
C ASP A 53 -25.05 -13.04 15.39
N PRO A 54 -25.85 -14.01 15.88
CA PRO A 54 -26.76 -13.78 16.99
C PRO A 54 -26.08 -13.21 18.25
N ASN A 55 -24.82 -13.57 18.50
CA ASN A 55 -24.06 -13.04 19.62
C ASN A 55 -23.81 -11.54 19.46
N PHE A 56 -23.56 -11.04 18.24
CA PHE A 56 -23.45 -9.59 18.00
C PHE A 56 -24.79 -8.89 18.22
N VAL A 57 -25.91 -9.50 17.83
CA VAL A 57 -27.24 -8.92 18.06
C VAL A 57 -27.55 -8.80 19.55
N GLU A 58 -27.22 -9.82 20.34
CA GLU A 58 -27.50 -9.85 21.78
C GLU A 58 -26.60 -8.91 22.59
N THR A 59 -25.34 -8.74 22.17
CA THR A 59 -24.33 -8.02 22.96
C THR A 59 -24.07 -6.58 22.52
N THR A 60 -24.46 -6.21 21.30
CA THR A 60 -24.30 -4.84 20.80
C THR A 60 -25.25 -3.90 21.51
N VAL A 61 -24.74 -2.75 21.96
CA VAL A 61 -25.55 -1.69 22.54
C VAL A 61 -25.22 -0.35 21.87
N PRO A 62 -26.17 0.61 21.84
CA PRO A 62 -25.91 1.93 21.27
C PRO A 62 -24.68 2.60 21.88
N LEU A 63 -23.92 3.33 21.06
CA LEU A 63 -22.68 4.03 21.39
C LEU A 63 -21.49 3.13 21.76
N VAL A 64 -21.67 1.80 21.71
CA VAL A 64 -20.59 0.82 21.92
C VAL A 64 -20.70 -0.25 20.83
N PRO A 65 -20.36 0.09 19.58
CA PRO A 65 -20.44 -0.86 18.48
C PRO A 65 -19.45 -2.01 18.68
N MET A 66 -19.88 -3.21 18.30
CA MET A 66 -19.00 -4.38 18.21
C MET A 66 -18.17 -4.31 16.93
N MET A 67 -16.87 -4.62 17.02
CA MET A 67 -15.96 -4.63 15.88
C MET A 67 -15.32 -6.01 15.74
N SER A 68 -15.32 -6.53 14.51
CA SER A 68 -14.66 -7.77 14.15
C SER A 68 -13.68 -7.53 13.02
N PHE A 69 -12.40 -7.83 13.24
CA PHE A 69 -11.42 -7.85 12.16
C PHE A 69 -11.48 -9.19 11.45
N LEU A 70 -11.83 -9.17 10.17
CA LEU A 70 -11.71 -10.34 9.33
C LEU A 70 -10.27 -10.42 8.81
N PRO A 71 -9.67 -11.61 8.78
CA PRO A 71 -8.36 -11.76 8.16
C PRO A 71 -8.45 -11.27 6.72
N GLN A 72 -7.44 -10.51 6.30
CA GLN A 72 -7.32 -10.03 4.94
C GLN A 72 -7.49 -11.22 4.01
N ARG A 73 -8.52 -11.18 3.15
CA ARG A 73 -8.59 -12.15 2.07
C ARG A 73 -7.35 -11.90 1.25
N VAL A 74 -6.42 -12.85 1.27
CA VAL A 74 -5.23 -12.88 0.39
C VAL A 74 -5.69 -13.16 -1.05
N THR A 75 -6.63 -12.36 -1.54
CA THR A 75 -6.62 -12.03 -2.96
C THR A 75 -5.26 -11.39 -3.19
N LYS A 76 -4.51 -11.86 -4.20
CA LYS A 76 -3.28 -11.20 -4.68
C LYS A 76 -3.66 -9.79 -5.14
N ARG A 77 -3.92 -8.90 -4.20
CA ARG A 77 -4.19 -7.50 -4.42
C ARG A 77 -2.86 -6.84 -4.23
N GLU A 78 -2.37 -6.37 -5.36
CA GLU A 78 -1.25 -5.47 -5.48
C GLU A 78 -1.34 -4.43 -4.35
N SER A 79 -0.44 -4.59 -3.39
CA SER A 79 -0.08 -3.64 -2.33
C SER A 79 -0.37 -2.22 -2.76
N HIS A 80 -1.27 -1.51 -2.06
CA HIS A 80 -1.51 -0.06 -2.10
C HIS A 80 -0.70 0.65 -3.20
N LYS A 81 -1.07 0.38 -4.46
CA LYS A 81 -0.42 1.01 -5.58
C LYS A 81 -0.92 2.44 -5.52
N ARG A 82 0.00 3.39 -5.31
CA ARG A 82 -0.13 4.74 -5.89
C ARG A 82 -0.81 4.58 -7.26
N PRO A 83 -1.77 5.44 -7.64
CA PRO A 83 -2.59 5.26 -8.85
C PRO A 83 -1.71 4.66 -9.93
N ASN A 84 -2.10 3.47 -10.42
CA ASN A 84 -1.31 2.61 -11.30
C ASN A 84 -0.98 3.36 -12.58
N LEU A 85 -0.03 4.28 -12.47
CA LEU A 85 0.72 4.83 -13.55
C LEU A 85 1.53 3.62 -13.97
N GLN A 86 1.09 2.97 -15.04
CA GLN A 86 1.82 1.90 -15.70
C GLN A 86 3.11 2.50 -16.26
N CYS A 87 4.00 2.92 -15.36
CA CYS A 87 5.26 3.52 -15.67
C CYS A 87 6.16 2.39 -16.12
N ASN A 88 6.36 2.29 -17.43
CA ASN A 88 7.36 1.37 -17.96
C ASN A 88 8.73 1.96 -17.65
N VAL A 89 9.46 1.33 -16.73
CA VAL A 89 10.82 1.76 -16.39
C VAL A 89 11.78 1.12 -17.37
N THR A 90 12.57 1.94 -18.07
CA THR A 90 13.70 1.45 -18.86
C THR A 90 15.01 1.66 -18.10
N LEU A 91 15.85 0.63 -18.09
CA LEU A 91 17.16 0.65 -17.44
C LEU A 91 18.25 0.93 -18.47
N TRP A 92 19.28 1.65 -18.03
CA TRP A 92 20.39 2.11 -18.87
C TRP A 92 21.70 1.92 -18.10
N ARG A 93 22.71 1.36 -18.77
CA ARG A 93 24.08 1.27 -18.27
C ARG A 93 24.96 2.35 -18.89
N TYR A 94 26.09 2.65 -18.29
CA TYR A 94 27.11 3.49 -18.94
C TYR A 94 27.84 2.69 -20.03
N LYS A 95 28.36 3.40 -21.04
CA LYS A 95 29.24 2.81 -22.08
C LYS A 95 30.50 2.18 -21.47
N ASP A 96 31.06 2.81 -20.45
CA ASP A 96 32.26 2.37 -19.71
C ASP A 96 31.89 2.13 -18.24
N SER A 97 32.26 0.96 -17.70
CA SER A 97 31.93 0.50 -16.34
C SER A 97 32.59 1.34 -15.24
N VAL A 98 33.68 2.05 -15.54
CA VAL A 98 34.42 2.90 -14.58
C VAL A 98 33.97 4.36 -14.64
N TRP A 99 33.26 4.76 -15.69
CA TRP A 99 32.85 6.15 -15.90
C TRP A 99 31.57 6.51 -15.16
N GLY A 100 30.69 5.56 -14.86
CA GLY A 100 29.41 5.83 -14.21
C GLY A 100 29.57 6.66 -12.93
N ASP A 101 30.47 6.24 -12.03
CA ASP A 101 30.67 6.89 -10.73
C ASP A 101 31.41 8.24 -10.83
N ARG A 102 32.05 8.52 -11.97
CA ARG A 102 32.93 9.70 -12.16
C ARG A 102 32.35 10.74 -13.11
N LYS A 103 31.27 10.41 -13.84
CA LYS A 103 30.69 11.27 -14.87
C LYS A 103 29.35 11.85 -14.44
N VAL A 104 29.32 13.17 -14.31
CA VAL A 104 28.09 13.93 -14.07
C VAL A 104 27.18 13.78 -15.29
N ILE A 105 25.93 13.35 -15.06
CA ILE A 105 24.91 13.26 -16.10
C ILE A 105 24.47 14.68 -16.47
N SER A 106 24.53 15.01 -17.76
CA SER A 106 24.03 16.29 -18.27
C SER A 106 22.51 16.37 -18.17
N CYS A 107 21.97 17.46 -17.62
CA CYS A 107 20.52 17.67 -17.53
C CYS A 107 19.84 17.80 -18.91
N ASN A 108 20.59 18.24 -19.92
CA ASN A 108 20.06 18.47 -21.27
C ASN A 108 20.05 17.20 -22.13
N SER A 109 21.02 16.30 -21.88
CA SER A 109 21.21 15.06 -22.63
C SER A 109 21.58 13.90 -21.69
N PRO A 110 20.65 13.44 -20.84
CA PRO A 110 20.99 12.50 -19.77
C PRO A 110 21.33 11.07 -20.24
N PHE A 111 21.10 10.74 -21.51
CA PHE A 111 21.27 9.38 -22.06
C PHE A 111 22.36 9.25 -23.14
N GLU A 112 23.07 10.33 -23.48
CA GLU A 112 24.06 10.33 -24.57
C GLU A 112 25.22 9.33 -24.36
N GLU A 113 25.51 9.05 -23.11
CA GLU A 113 26.64 8.25 -22.64
C GLU A 113 26.21 6.88 -22.11
N ASN A 114 24.93 6.57 -22.30
CA ASN A 114 24.29 5.39 -21.76
C ASN A 114 23.78 4.48 -22.89
N ILE A 115 23.69 3.19 -22.58
CA ILE A 115 23.16 2.15 -23.45
C ILE A 115 21.98 1.53 -22.72
N GLN A 116 20.82 1.49 -23.39
CA GLN A 116 19.62 0.87 -22.83
C GLN A 116 19.80 -0.64 -22.71
N LEU A 117 19.41 -1.19 -21.56
CA LEU A 117 19.34 -2.62 -21.31
C LEU A 117 18.00 -3.17 -21.80
N ALA A 118 18.01 -4.41 -22.29
CA ALA A 118 16.80 -5.09 -22.70
C ALA A 118 16.08 -5.70 -21.50
N ASP A 119 14.76 -5.82 -21.58
CA ASP A 119 13.94 -6.36 -20.48
C ASP A 119 14.26 -7.84 -20.15
N GLY A 120 14.89 -8.55 -21.09
CA GLY A 120 15.33 -9.95 -20.91
C GLY A 120 16.78 -10.10 -20.41
N ASP A 121 17.50 -9.01 -20.15
CA ASP A 121 18.88 -9.06 -19.70
C ASP A 121 18.98 -9.58 -18.25
N LEU A 122 19.95 -10.48 -18.00
CA LEU A 122 20.14 -11.09 -16.68
C LEU A 122 21.32 -10.46 -15.94
N PHE A 123 21.06 -10.00 -14.71
CA PHE A 123 22.09 -9.48 -13.80
C PHE A 123 22.74 -10.62 -13.02
N HIS A 124 24.06 -10.63 -12.98
CA HIS A 124 24.87 -11.56 -12.20
C HIS A 124 25.74 -10.79 -11.22
N LEU A 125 25.68 -11.20 -9.95
CA LEU A 125 26.60 -10.75 -8.91
C LEU A 125 27.77 -11.73 -8.83
N GLU A 126 28.96 -11.29 -9.17
CA GLU A 126 30.20 -12.07 -9.02
C GLU A 126 30.84 -11.83 -7.65
N ALA A 127 31.88 -12.61 -7.33
CA ALA A 127 32.76 -12.30 -6.19
C ALA A 127 33.33 -10.88 -6.35
N ASP A 128 33.58 -10.21 -5.22
CA ASP A 128 34.05 -8.81 -5.13
C ASP A 128 33.00 -7.73 -5.43
N ASN A 129 31.70 -8.02 -5.24
CA ASN A 129 30.58 -7.09 -5.47
C ASN A 129 30.49 -6.55 -6.90
N LYS A 130 31.05 -7.30 -7.86
CA LYS A 130 31.02 -6.93 -9.27
C LYS A 130 29.69 -7.34 -9.90
N ILE A 131 28.99 -6.39 -10.51
CA ILE A 131 27.72 -6.62 -11.19
C ILE A 131 27.97 -6.69 -12.69
N THR A 132 27.62 -7.83 -13.28
CA THR A 132 27.71 -8.06 -14.73
C THR A 132 26.33 -8.34 -15.28
N VAL A 133 26.08 -7.97 -16.54
CA VAL A 133 24.86 -8.31 -17.26
C VAL A 133 25.19 -9.18 -18.45
N THR A 134 24.42 -10.25 -18.59
CA THR A 134 24.42 -11.07 -19.80
C THR A 134 23.35 -10.56 -20.73
N SER A 135 23.76 -9.85 -21.78
CA SER A 135 22.86 -9.45 -22.87
C SER A 135 23.12 -10.35 -24.07
N GLY A 136 22.19 -11.27 -24.32
CA GLY A 136 22.36 -12.33 -25.31
C GLY A 136 23.50 -13.30 -24.93
N SER A 137 24.65 -13.16 -25.60
CA SER A 137 25.84 -14.02 -25.42
C SER A 137 27.04 -13.30 -24.81
N GLU A 138 26.98 -11.99 -24.62
CA GLU A 138 28.08 -11.19 -24.10
C GLU A 138 27.85 -10.85 -22.63
N LYS A 139 28.89 -11.05 -21.82
CA LYS A 139 28.90 -10.68 -20.40
C LYS A 139 29.57 -9.33 -20.25
N ILE A 140 28.79 -8.34 -19.85
CA ILE A 140 29.21 -6.94 -19.82
C ILE A 140 29.26 -6.48 -18.37
N ASP A 141 30.36 -5.84 -17.99
CA ASP A 141 30.48 -5.19 -16.68
C ASP A 141 29.73 -3.85 -16.70
N ILE A 142 28.84 -3.64 -15.73
CA ILE A 142 28.04 -2.42 -15.62
C ILE A 142 28.71 -1.40 -14.69
N GLY A 143 29.61 -1.83 -13.81
CA GLY A 143 30.11 -1.01 -12.72
C GLY A 143 29.12 -0.92 -11.56
N GLN A 144 29.17 0.18 -10.81
CA GLN A 144 28.39 0.35 -9.57
C GLN A 144 27.12 1.20 -9.74
N THR A 145 27.00 1.93 -10.86
CA THR A 145 25.89 2.86 -11.10
C THR A 145 25.09 2.48 -12.34
N ILE A 146 23.76 2.47 -12.20
CA ILE A 146 22.79 2.32 -13.29
C ILE A 146 21.87 3.55 -13.36
N VAL A 147 21.38 3.86 -14.55
CA VAL A 147 20.46 4.96 -14.81
C VAL A 147 19.10 4.37 -15.17
N TYR A 148 18.01 4.95 -14.66
CA TYR A 148 16.66 4.52 -14.99
C TYR A 148 15.84 5.68 -15.54
N LYS A 149 14.91 5.37 -16.43
CA LYS A 149 13.92 6.31 -16.96
C LYS A 149 12.53 5.74 -16.75
N ALA A 150 11.71 6.43 -15.96
CA ALA A 150 10.29 6.12 -15.85
C ALA A 150 9.55 6.70 -17.06
N ASN A 151 9.02 5.85 -17.93
CA ASN A 151 8.15 6.28 -19.01
C ASN A 151 6.72 6.32 -18.49
N VAL A 152 6.24 7.52 -18.21
CA VAL A 152 4.85 7.76 -17.84
C VAL A 152 4.01 7.69 -19.13
N PRO A 153 2.99 6.84 -19.22
CA PRO A 153 2.06 6.87 -20.35
C PRO A 153 1.33 8.21 -20.34
N GLU A 154 1.31 8.90 -21.49
CA GLU A 154 0.53 10.14 -21.72
C GLU A 154 -0.98 9.92 -21.54
#